data_AF-A0A2A6FSW1-F1
#
_entry.id   AF-A0A2A6FSW1-F1
#
_cell.length_a   1.000
_cell.length_b   1.000
_cell.length_c   1.000
_cell.angle_alpha   90.00
_cell.angle_beta   90.00
_cell.angle_gamma   90.00
#
_symmetry.space_group_name_H-M   'P 1'
#
loop_
_entity.id
_entity.type
_entity.pdbx_description
1 polymer ?
#
loop_
_entity_poly.entity_id
_entity_poly.type
_entity_poly.pdbx_seq_one_letter_code
_entity_poly.pdbx_strand_id
1 'polypeptide(L)'
;MISPLVEQASTDAAAILAARERHEATIAARSRAGALRRRSAGRALAEAERQRHEVENLARQRWGSIPRTPEQVPVWAQAAAEQQAEVDPRSADATRRHAHARQEQRRAVDRQERQRGLLRTRLFGNPYSTGSPRRQAEDAQWQAEALRRQLAELEALPVTEAAAQIEARTEAERVAAEALTRRAEGLHDFTRHPSRQAPGIERDGIGL
;
A
#
# COMPACT_ATOMS: atom_id res chain seq x y z
N MET A 1 -36.36 -22.50 -20.15
CA MET A 1 -36.86 -22.09 -18.81
C MET A 1 -35.83 -21.17 -18.18
N ILE A 2 -36.17 -19.90 -17.94
CA ILE A 2 -35.23 -18.85 -17.49
C ILE A 2 -35.27 -18.67 -15.95
N SER A 3 -36.28 -19.22 -15.28
CA SER A 3 -36.49 -19.13 -13.81
C SER A 3 -35.24 -19.36 -12.93
N PRO A 4 -34.42 -20.42 -13.12
CA PRO A 4 -33.23 -20.62 -12.28
C PRO A 4 -32.14 -19.57 -12.52
N LEU A 5 -32.07 -18.99 -13.72
CA LEU A 5 -31.13 -17.90 -14.03
C LEU A 5 -31.58 -16.58 -13.37
N VAL A 6 -32.88 -16.33 -13.28
CA VAL A 6 -33.43 -15.15 -12.59
C VAL A 6 -33.12 -15.19 -11.09
N GLU A 7 -33.25 -16.36 -10.45
CA GLU A 7 -32.90 -16.53 -9.02
C GLU A 7 -31.40 -16.32 -8.77
N GLN A 8 -30.55 -16.86 -9.65
CA GLN A 8 -29.11 -16.66 -9.59
C GLN A 8 -28.72 -15.19 -9.77
N ALA A 9 -29.31 -14.51 -10.77
CA ALA A 9 -29.09 -13.09 -10.98
C ALA A 9 -29.54 -12.30 -9.74
N SER A 10 -30.72 -12.57 -9.19
CA SER A 10 -31.24 -11.89 -8.00
C SER A 10 -30.31 -12.05 -6.78
N THR A 11 -29.73 -13.24 -6.60
CA THR A 11 -28.76 -13.51 -5.52
C THR A 11 -27.47 -12.72 -5.74
N ASP A 12 -26.95 -12.69 -6.97
CA ASP A 12 -25.76 -11.91 -7.32
C ASP A 12 -26.03 -10.40 -7.15
N ALA A 13 -27.23 -9.91 -7.48
CA ALA A 13 -27.64 -8.53 -7.23
C ALA A 13 -27.64 -8.19 -5.73
N ALA A 14 -28.19 -9.06 -4.89
CA ALA A 14 -28.18 -8.87 -3.44
C ALA A 14 -26.74 -8.80 -2.90
N ALA A 15 -25.84 -9.64 -3.41
CA ALA A 15 -24.42 -9.61 -3.04
C ALA A 15 -23.73 -8.29 -3.43
N ILE A 16 -24.03 -7.74 -4.63
CA ILE A 16 -23.52 -6.44 -5.09
C ILE A 16 -23.99 -5.32 -4.17
N LEU A 17 -25.29 -5.26 -3.87
CA LEU A 17 -25.87 -4.22 -3.03
C LEU A 17 -25.32 -4.30 -1.60
N ALA A 18 -25.20 -5.49 -1.02
CA ALA A 18 -24.59 -5.69 0.29
C ALA A 18 -23.11 -5.31 0.32
N ALA A 19 -22.36 -5.50 -0.78
CA ALA A 19 -20.97 -5.06 -0.87
C ALA A 19 -20.86 -3.53 -0.95
N ARG A 20 -21.79 -2.85 -1.63
CA ARG A 20 -21.87 -1.38 -1.66
C ARG A 20 -22.22 -0.79 -0.31
N GLU A 21 -23.24 -1.33 0.35
CA GLU A 21 -23.65 -0.89 1.69
C GLU A 21 -22.51 -1.06 2.71
N ARG A 22 -21.81 -2.20 2.69
CA ARG A 22 -20.62 -2.40 3.53
C ARG A 22 -19.54 -1.37 3.25
N HIS A 23 -19.28 -1.04 1.99
CA HIS A 23 -18.31 -0.02 1.62
C HIS A 23 -18.71 1.36 2.18
N GLU A 24 -19.96 1.77 2.02
CA GLU A 24 -20.48 3.02 2.59
C GLU A 24 -20.40 3.04 4.13
N ALA A 25 -20.76 1.94 4.79
CA ALA A 25 -20.62 1.79 6.23
C ALA A 25 -19.16 1.92 6.68
N THR A 26 -18.19 1.38 5.93
CA THR A 26 -16.76 1.54 6.24
C THR A 26 -16.24 2.96 6.01
N ILE A 27 -16.78 3.71 5.03
CA ILE A 27 -16.48 5.14 4.85
C ILE A 27 -16.95 5.91 6.08
N ALA A 28 -18.20 5.69 6.52
CA ALA A 28 -18.75 6.32 7.72
C ALA A 28 -18.00 5.93 9.01
N ALA A 29 -17.57 4.66 9.13
CA ALA A 29 -16.76 4.21 10.25
C ALA A 29 -15.37 4.87 10.26
N ARG A 30 -14.77 5.07 9.07
CA ARG A 30 -13.49 5.77 8.94
C ARG A 30 -13.58 7.25 9.27
N SER A 31 -14.66 7.94 8.87
CA SER A 31 -14.83 9.36 9.19
C SER A 31 -15.01 9.60 10.69
N ARG A 32 -15.63 8.65 11.41
CA ARG A 32 -15.79 8.68 12.87
C ARG A 32 -14.55 8.17 13.64
N ALA A 33 -13.56 7.61 12.96
CA ALA A 33 -12.40 7.02 13.62
C ALA A 33 -11.45 8.10 14.17
N GLY A 34 -11.18 8.04 15.47
CA GLY A 34 -10.17 8.89 16.12
C GLY A 34 -8.75 8.58 15.64
N ALA A 35 -7.80 9.44 16.02
CA ALA A 35 -6.40 9.40 15.55
C ALA A 35 -5.73 8.01 15.69
N LEU A 36 -5.97 7.32 16.82
CA LEU A 36 -5.39 6.00 17.10
C LEU A 36 -5.94 4.87 16.21
N ARG A 37 -7.17 5.01 15.68
CA ARG A 37 -7.84 3.99 14.83
C ARG A 37 -7.82 4.33 13.34
N ARG A 38 -7.22 5.46 12.95
CA ARG A 38 -7.18 5.93 11.56
C ARG A 38 -6.52 4.92 10.61
N ARG A 39 -5.46 4.24 11.06
CA ARG A 39 -4.76 3.21 10.27
C ARG A 39 -5.58 1.93 10.09
N SER A 40 -6.23 1.43 11.14
CA SER A 40 -7.07 0.22 11.05
C SER A 40 -8.34 0.49 10.24
N ALA A 41 -9.00 1.63 10.47
CA ALA A 41 -10.14 2.06 9.67
C ALA A 41 -9.76 2.28 8.20
N GLY A 42 -8.53 2.75 7.93
CA GLY A 42 -8.02 2.86 6.57
C GLY A 42 -7.81 1.52 5.87
N ARG A 43 -7.31 0.52 6.59
CA ARG A 43 -7.21 -0.86 6.09
C ARG A 43 -8.58 -1.48 5.83
N ALA A 44 -9.54 -1.28 6.73
CA ALA A 44 -10.90 -1.77 6.59
C ALA A 44 -11.60 -1.17 5.36
N LEU A 45 -11.43 0.13 5.11
CA LEU A 45 -11.96 0.78 3.91
C LEU A 45 -11.35 0.19 2.63
N ALA A 46 -10.03 0.02 2.59
CA ALA A 46 -9.35 -0.54 1.43
C ALA A 46 -9.78 -2.00 1.15
N GLU A 47 -10.05 -2.78 2.20
CA GLU A 47 -10.60 -4.13 2.07
C GLU A 47 -12.03 -4.12 1.53
N ALA A 48 -12.91 -3.29 2.09
CA ALA A 48 -14.28 -3.17 1.61
C ALA A 48 -14.35 -2.67 0.14
N GLU A 49 -13.44 -1.77 -0.25
CA GLU A 49 -13.32 -1.32 -1.63
C GLU A 49 -12.90 -2.45 -2.58
N ARG A 50 -11.91 -3.29 -2.18
CA ARG A 50 -11.51 -4.47 -2.95
C ARG A 50 -12.67 -5.45 -3.12
N GLN A 51 -13.34 -5.81 -2.03
CA GLN A 51 -14.47 -6.74 -2.06
C GLN A 51 -15.61 -6.22 -2.96
N ARG A 52 -15.92 -4.92 -2.89
CA ARG A 52 -16.92 -4.30 -3.78
C ARG A 52 -16.51 -4.43 -5.24
N HIS A 53 -15.26 -4.12 -5.58
CA HIS A 53 -14.76 -4.24 -6.95
C HIS A 53 -14.78 -5.68 -7.45
N GLU A 54 -14.39 -6.65 -6.62
CA GLU A 54 -14.39 -8.07 -6.97
C GLU A 54 -15.80 -8.56 -7.31
N VAL A 55 -16.78 -8.30 -6.44
CA VAL A 55 -18.18 -8.70 -6.65
C VAL A 55 -18.77 -8.01 -7.89
N GLU A 56 -18.56 -6.69 -8.06
CA GLU A 56 -19.06 -5.95 -9.23
C GLU A 56 -18.40 -6.41 -10.54
N ASN A 57 -17.12 -6.82 -10.51
CA ASN A 57 -16.41 -7.32 -11.68
C ASN A 57 -16.91 -8.72 -12.06
N LEU A 58 -17.10 -9.61 -11.09
CA LEU A 58 -17.64 -10.96 -11.32
C LEU A 58 -19.05 -10.86 -11.91
N ALA A 59 -19.90 -10.00 -11.35
CA ALA A 59 -21.25 -9.79 -11.87
C ALA A 59 -21.26 -9.20 -13.28
N ARG A 60 -20.40 -8.21 -13.59
CA ARG A 60 -20.27 -7.69 -14.97
C ARG A 60 -19.75 -8.74 -15.95
N GLN A 61 -18.84 -9.60 -15.54
CA GLN A 61 -18.33 -10.68 -16.39
C GLN A 61 -19.41 -11.74 -16.68
N ARG A 62 -20.29 -11.99 -15.71
CA ARG A 62 -21.34 -13.01 -15.82
C ARG A 62 -22.59 -12.51 -16.53
N TRP A 63 -23.06 -11.31 -16.19
CA TRP A 63 -24.37 -10.77 -16.60
C TRP A 63 -24.25 -9.56 -17.54
N GLY A 64 -23.03 -9.09 -17.85
CA GLY A 64 -22.78 -7.93 -18.71
C GLY A 64 -23.06 -6.56 -18.07
N SER A 65 -24.00 -6.49 -17.14
CA SER A 65 -24.41 -5.28 -16.42
C SER A 65 -24.67 -5.55 -14.94
N ILE A 66 -24.84 -4.50 -14.14
CA ILE A 66 -25.13 -4.59 -12.70
C ILE A 66 -26.25 -3.61 -12.31
N PRO A 67 -27.14 -3.97 -11.38
CA PRO A 67 -28.20 -3.07 -10.93
C PRO A 67 -27.60 -1.91 -10.13
N ARG A 68 -28.17 -0.71 -10.28
CA ARG A 68 -27.73 0.46 -9.52
C ARG A 68 -28.44 0.59 -8.18
N THR A 69 -29.73 0.27 -8.16
CA THR A 69 -30.59 0.42 -6.98
C THR A 69 -31.37 -0.88 -6.71
N PRO A 70 -31.81 -1.13 -5.46
CA PRO A 70 -32.57 -2.33 -5.11
C PRO A 70 -33.88 -2.47 -5.88
N GLU A 71 -34.53 -1.37 -6.25
CA GLU A 71 -35.80 -1.38 -7.00
C GLU A 71 -35.60 -1.87 -8.44
N GLN A 72 -34.39 -1.74 -8.99
CA GLN A 72 -34.06 -2.20 -10.33
C GLN A 72 -33.74 -3.70 -10.38
N VAL A 73 -33.55 -4.36 -9.23
CA VAL A 73 -33.09 -5.76 -9.16
C VAL A 73 -34.02 -6.73 -9.90
N PRO A 74 -35.35 -6.68 -9.73
CA PRO A 74 -36.23 -7.64 -10.41
C PRO A 74 -36.17 -7.51 -11.93
N VAL A 75 -36.21 -6.28 -12.44
CA VAL A 75 -36.17 -5.98 -13.88
C VAL A 75 -34.80 -6.35 -14.46
N TRP A 76 -33.72 -5.99 -13.76
CA TRP A 76 -32.37 -6.34 -14.17
C TRP A 76 -32.13 -7.86 -14.16
N ALA A 77 -32.61 -8.57 -13.13
CA ALA A 77 -32.41 -10.01 -13.01
C ALA A 77 -33.12 -10.77 -14.15
N GLN A 78 -34.31 -10.32 -14.52
CA GLN A 78 -35.03 -10.89 -15.66
C GLN A 78 -34.31 -10.63 -16.99
N ALA A 79 -33.91 -9.38 -17.26
CA ALA A 79 -33.19 -9.03 -18.48
C ALA A 79 -31.82 -9.74 -18.59
N ALA A 80 -31.08 -9.84 -17.48
CA ALA A 80 -29.80 -10.54 -17.41
C ALA A 80 -29.96 -12.05 -17.67
N ALA A 81 -31.03 -12.66 -17.16
CA ALA A 81 -31.31 -14.07 -17.35
C ALA A 81 -31.77 -14.38 -18.78
N GLU A 82 -32.56 -13.50 -19.39
CA GLU A 82 -32.95 -13.56 -20.81
C GLU A 82 -31.72 -13.44 -21.72
N GLN A 83 -30.88 -12.41 -21.49
CA GLN A 83 -29.64 -12.23 -22.22
C GLN A 83 -28.71 -13.44 -22.09
N GLN A 84 -28.58 -14.00 -20.88
CA GLN A 84 -27.75 -15.19 -20.65
C GLN A 84 -28.30 -16.45 -21.33
N ALA A 85 -29.62 -16.56 -21.48
CA ALA A 85 -30.27 -17.65 -22.20
C ALA A 85 -30.07 -17.55 -23.73
N GLU A 86 -29.89 -16.35 -24.27
CA GLU A 86 -29.64 -16.10 -25.70
C GLU A 86 -28.17 -16.25 -26.10
N VAL A 87 -27.24 -16.13 -25.15
CA VAL A 87 -25.80 -16.21 -25.43
C VAL A 87 -25.40 -17.65 -25.79
N ASP A 88 -24.98 -17.87 -27.05
CA ASP A 88 -24.36 -19.12 -27.49
C ASP A 88 -23.15 -19.45 -26.58
N PRO A 89 -23.09 -20.64 -25.96
CA PRO A 89 -21.97 -21.08 -25.12
C PRO A 89 -20.59 -20.84 -25.75
N ARG A 90 -20.49 -20.96 -27.07
CA ARG A 90 -19.23 -20.72 -27.81
C ARG A 90 -18.80 -19.25 -27.79
N SER A 91 -19.75 -18.32 -27.82
CA SER A 91 -19.50 -16.87 -27.76
C SER A 91 -19.10 -16.41 -26.35
N ALA A 92 -19.72 -16.99 -25.32
CA ALA A 92 -19.35 -16.77 -23.92
C ALA A 92 -17.91 -17.27 -23.65
N ASP A 93 -17.57 -18.46 -24.15
CA ASP A 93 -16.22 -19.01 -24.03
C ASP A 93 -15.17 -18.19 -24.77
N ALA A 94 -15.46 -17.71 -25.98
CA ALA A 94 -14.57 -16.83 -26.73
C ALA A 94 -14.31 -15.52 -25.96
N THR A 95 -15.36 -14.91 -25.40
CA THR A 95 -15.26 -13.68 -24.60
C THR A 95 -14.44 -13.89 -23.33
N ARG A 96 -14.66 -15.00 -22.61
CA ARG A 96 -13.85 -15.37 -21.44
C ARG A 96 -12.38 -15.58 -21.79
N ARG A 97 -12.09 -16.32 -22.87
CA ARG A 97 -10.71 -16.55 -23.34
C ARG A 97 -10.01 -15.24 -23.69
N HIS A 98 -10.71 -14.33 -24.37
CA HIS A 98 -10.18 -13.01 -24.71
C HIS A 98 -9.92 -12.16 -23.45
N ALA A 99 -10.86 -12.11 -22.50
CA ALA A 99 -10.68 -11.39 -21.24
C ALA A 99 -9.49 -11.94 -20.43
N HIS A 100 -9.36 -13.27 -20.35
CA HIS A 100 -8.24 -13.95 -19.71
C HIS A 100 -6.90 -13.61 -20.41
N ALA A 101 -6.84 -13.68 -21.74
CA ALA A 101 -5.65 -13.32 -22.51
C ALA A 101 -5.22 -11.86 -22.26
N ARG A 102 -6.18 -10.93 -22.19
CA ARG A 102 -5.90 -9.51 -21.88
C ARG A 102 -5.38 -9.33 -20.46
N GLN A 103 -5.90 -10.08 -19.49
CA GLN A 103 -5.40 -10.07 -18.12
C GLN A 103 -3.97 -10.61 -18.03
N GLU A 104 -3.69 -11.72 -18.71
CA GLU A 104 -2.34 -12.29 -18.76
C GLU A 104 -1.34 -11.36 -19.45
N GLN A 105 -1.75 -10.67 -20.51
CA GLN A 105 -0.94 -9.63 -21.14
C GLN A 105 -0.59 -8.50 -20.16
N ARG A 106 -1.57 -7.98 -19.40
CA ARG A 106 -1.33 -6.95 -18.38
C ARG A 106 -0.36 -7.44 -17.31
N ARG A 107 -0.58 -8.66 -16.80
CA ARG A 107 0.34 -9.29 -15.82
C ARG A 107 1.76 -9.43 -16.37
N ALA A 108 1.91 -9.76 -17.65
CA ALA A 108 3.21 -9.84 -18.30
C ALA A 108 3.89 -8.47 -18.38
N VAL A 109 3.15 -7.42 -18.76
CA VAL A 109 3.65 -6.03 -18.78
C VAL A 109 4.08 -5.60 -17.37
N ASP A 110 3.24 -5.81 -16.35
CA ASP A 110 3.56 -5.45 -14.96
C ASP A 110 4.81 -6.21 -14.44
N ARG A 111 4.99 -7.47 -14.86
CA ARG A 111 6.21 -8.24 -14.54
C ARG A 111 7.43 -7.62 -15.23
N GLN A 112 7.32 -7.28 -16.50
CA GLN A 112 8.40 -6.65 -17.27
C GLN A 112 8.80 -5.29 -16.68
N GLU A 113 7.83 -4.45 -16.31
CA GLU A 113 8.11 -3.16 -15.68
C GLU A 113 8.81 -3.29 -14.34
N ARG A 114 8.37 -4.24 -13.50
CA ARG A 114 9.06 -4.54 -12.22
C ARG A 114 10.49 -5.02 -12.44
N GLN A 115 10.71 -5.93 -13.39
CA GLN A 115 12.06 -6.40 -13.72
C GLN A 115 12.95 -5.26 -14.24
N ARG A 116 12.41 -4.39 -15.09
CA ARG A 116 13.11 -3.20 -15.58
C ARG A 116 13.45 -2.24 -14.44
N GLY A 117 12.53 -2.02 -13.50
CA GLY A 117 12.77 -1.23 -12.30
C GLY A 117 13.88 -1.81 -11.42
N LEU A 118 13.86 -3.12 -11.17
CA LEU A 118 14.89 -3.83 -10.41
C LEU A 118 16.26 -3.75 -11.09
N LEU A 119 16.32 -3.95 -12.42
CA LEU A 119 17.56 -3.82 -13.19
C LEU A 119 18.10 -2.39 -13.12
N ARG A 120 17.23 -1.38 -13.23
CA ARG A 120 17.60 0.03 -13.10
C ARG A 120 18.16 0.33 -11.71
N THR A 121 17.53 -0.18 -10.65
CA THR A 121 18.02 -0.04 -9.27
C THR A 121 19.37 -0.75 -9.07
N ARG A 122 19.58 -1.92 -9.69
CA ARG A 122 20.86 -2.65 -9.61
C ARG A 122 21.99 -1.90 -10.31
N LEU A 123 21.73 -1.30 -11.47
CA LEU A 123 22.74 -0.60 -12.28
C LEU A 123 23.05 0.82 -11.77
N PHE A 124 22.03 1.55 -11.30
CA PHE A 124 22.16 2.98 -10.96
C PHE A 124 21.89 3.29 -9.48
N GLY A 125 21.68 2.29 -8.63
CA GLY A 125 21.25 2.47 -7.25
C GLY A 125 19.74 2.78 -7.14
N ASN A 126 19.21 2.73 -5.92
CA ASN A 126 17.78 2.98 -5.67
C ASN A 126 17.45 4.47 -5.90
N PRO A 127 16.61 4.81 -6.90
CA PRO A 127 16.26 6.21 -7.21
C PRO A 127 15.43 6.89 -6.12
N TYR A 128 14.98 6.15 -5.11
CA TYR A 128 14.26 6.65 -3.94
C TYR A 128 15.12 6.68 -2.65
N SER A 129 16.33 6.10 -2.69
CA SER A 129 17.22 6.03 -1.51
C SER A 129 18.11 7.25 -1.37
N THR A 130 18.20 8.07 -2.40
CA THR A 130 19.00 9.27 -2.44
C THR A 130 18.22 10.25 -3.29
N GLY A 131 18.13 11.51 -2.85
CA GLY A 131 17.37 12.55 -3.55
C GLY A 131 17.76 12.61 -5.02
N SER A 132 16.95 13.30 -5.84
CA SER A 132 17.22 13.42 -7.28
C SER A 132 18.72 13.68 -7.53
N PRO A 133 19.35 13.08 -8.56
CA PRO A 133 20.78 13.25 -8.82
C PRO A 133 21.21 14.73 -8.85
N ARG A 134 20.29 15.59 -9.29
CA ARG A 134 20.41 17.04 -9.21
C ARG A 134 20.54 17.58 -7.78
N ARG A 135 19.67 17.17 -6.85
CA ARG A 135 19.77 17.55 -5.43
C ARG A 135 21.06 17.04 -4.80
N GLN A 136 21.50 15.82 -5.12
CA GLN A 136 22.79 15.33 -4.63
C GLN A 136 23.96 16.18 -5.12
N ALA A 137 23.93 16.62 -6.38
CA ALA A 137 24.94 17.51 -6.93
C ALA A 137 24.89 18.90 -6.26
N GLU A 138 23.69 19.46 -6.04
CA GLU A 138 23.49 20.73 -5.34
C GLU A 138 23.98 20.65 -3.88
N ASP A 139 23.65 19.57 -3.16
CA ASP A 139 24.09 19.32 -1.79
C ASP A 139 25.63 19.19 -1.70
N ALA A 140 26.23 18.45 -2.64
CA ALA A 140 27.68 18.28 -2.70
C ALA A 140 28.41 19.60 -3.02
N GLN A 141 27.85 20.42 -3.90
CA GLN A 141 28.38 21.76 -4.21
C GLN A 141 28.31 22.66 -2.99
N TRP A 142 27.18 22.69 -2.29
CA TRP A 142 27.02 23.48 -1.07
C TRP A 142 28.00 23.06 0.02
N GLN A 143 28.20 21.75 0.22
CA GLN A 143 29.19 21.22 1.16
C GLN A 143 30.61 21.63 0.77
N ALA A 144 30.97 21.56 -0.51
CA ALA A 144 32.29 21.96 -0.98
C ALA A 144 32.55 23.47 -0.77
N GLU A 145 31.55 24.32 -1.00
CA GLU A 145 31.65 25.75 -0.72
C GLU A 145 31.79 26.05 0.77
N ALA A 146 31.03 25.36 1.62
CA ALA A 146 31.15 25.48 3.07
C ALA A 146 32.55 25.09 3.57
N LEU A 147 33.10 23.98 3.07
CA LEU A 147 34.46 23.53 3.41
C LEU A 147 35.54 24.50 2.92
N ARG A 148 35.38 25.11 1.74
CA ARG A 148 36.31 26.13 1.23
C ARG A 148 36.32 27.39 2.11
N ARG A 149 35.15 27.82 2.60
CA ARG A 149 35.06 28.94 3.54
C ARG A 149 35.71 28.61 4.88
N GLN A 150 35.45 27.41 5.42
CA GLN A 150 36.09 26.95 6.65
C GLN A 150 37.61 26.86 6.50
N LEU A 151 38.11 26.40 5.36
CA LEU A 151 39.55 26.38 5.08
C LEU A 151 40.15 27.79 5.05
N ALA A 152 39.50 28.74 4.37
CA ALA A 152 39.95 30.13 4.33
C ALA A 152 39.93 30.80 5.71
N GLU A 153 38.95 30.48 6.55
CA GLU A 153 38.90 30.93 7.95
C GLU A 153 40.06 30.35 8.76
N LEU A 154 40.36 29.06 8.64
CA LEU A 154 41.49 28.42 9.33
C LEU A 154 42.85 28.94 8.85
N GLU A 155 43.01 29.23 7.56
CA GLU A 155 44.23 29.81 6.98
C GLU A 155 44.46 31.26 7.41
N ALA A 156 43.40 31.99 7.77
CA ALA A 156 43.49 33.36 8.28
C ALA A 156 43.87 33.43 9.78
N LEU A 157 43.82 32.32 10.51
CA LEU A 157 44.16 32.26 11.94
C LEU A 157 45.64 31.90 12.17
N PRO A 158 46.25 32.40 13.27
CA PRO A 158 47.57 31.95 13.68
C PRO A 158 47.57 30.45 14.03
N VAL A 159 48.66 29.77 13.68
CA VAL A 159 48.79 28.29 13.71
C VAL A 159 48.39 27.66 15.05
N THR A 160 48.66 28.35 16.17
CA THR A 160 48.30 27.88 17.52
C THR A 160 46.80 27.86 17.79
N GLU A 161 46.04 28.81 17.22
CA GLU A 161 44.58 28.87 17.38
C GLU A 161 43.87 27.93 16.41
N ALA A 162 44.41 27.75 15.19
CA ALA A 162 43.92 26.76 14.24
C ALA A 162 44.05 25.33 14.78
N ALA A 163 45.17 25.00 15.43
CA ALA A 163 45.38 23.70 16.06
C ALA A 163 44.35 23.42 17.18
N ALA A 164 44.09 24.39 18.06
CA ALA A 164 43.11 24.26 19.13
C ALA A 164 41.68 24.06 18.61
N GLN A 165 41.30 24.71 17.50
CA GLN A 165 39.99 24.51 16.87
C GLN A 165 39.85 23.12 16.23
N ILE A 166 40.91 22.61 15.60
CA ILE A 166 40.91 21.26 15.01
C ILE A 166 40.75 20.23 16.13
N GLU A 167 41.49 20.34 17.23
CA GLU A 167 41.37 19.42 18.38
C GLU A 167 39.96 19.44 18.98
N ALA A 168 39.40 20.62 19.23
CA ALA A 168 38.04 20.77 19.76
C ALA A 168 36.98 20.15 18.82
N ARG A 169 37.17 20.28 17.51
CA ARG A 169 36.27 19.69 16.50
C ARG A 169 36.39 18.17 16.46
N THR A 170 37.60 17.62 16.53
CA THR A 170 37.80 16.16 16.55
C THR A 170 37.18 15.52 17.79
N GLU A 171 37.25 16.18 18.94
CA GLU A 171 36.60 15.69 20.16
C GLU A 171 35.08 15.76 20.06
N ALA A 172 34.53 16.84 19.50
CA ALA A 172 33.09 16.95 19.25
C ALA A 172 32.58 15.88 18.27
N GLU A 173 33.33 15.60 17.20
CA GLU A 173 33.02 14.55 16.23
C GLU A 173 33.08 13.15 16.87
N ARG A 174 34.05 12.91 17.76
CA ARG A 174 34.15 11.67 18.54
C ARG A 174 32.95 11.47 19.46
N VAL A 175 32.58 12.50 20.22
CA VAL A 175 31.41 12.46 21.11
C VAL A 175 30.11 12.26 20.33
N ALA A 176 29.97 12.90 19.16
CA ALA A 176 28.82 12.71 18.28
C ALA A 176 28.74 11.29 17.70
N ALA A 177 29.88 10.72 17.28
CA ALA A 177 29.96 9.35 16.79
C ALA A 177 29.57 8.34 17.89
N GLU A 178 30.07 8.52 19.12
CA GLU A 178 29.72 7.69 20.28
C GLU A 178 28.25 7.84 20.72
N ALA A 179 27.64 9.00 20.50
CA ALA A 179 26.22 9.20 20.77
C ALA A 179 25.34 8.50 19.71
N LEU A 180 25.79 8.48 18.45
CA LEU A 180 25.11 7.79 17.35
C LEU A 180 25.19 6.28 17.49
N THR A 181 26.34 5.72 17.90
CA THR A 181 26.48 4.28 18.17
C THR A 181 25.58 3.84 19.32
N ARG A 182 25.60 4.56 20.46
CA ARG A 182 24.70 4.30 21.60
C ARG A 182 23.22 4.37 21.20
N ARG A 183 22.85 5.32 20.35
CA ARG A 183 21.48 5.45 19.84
C ARG A 183 21.09 4.29 18.92
N ALA A 184 22.01 3.81 18.09
CA ALA A 184 21.80 2.65 17.22
C ALA A 184 21.63 1.35 18.03
N GLU A 185 22.42 1.17 19.08
CA GLU A 185 22.33 0.04 20.00
C GLU A 185 20.98 0.01 20.75
N GLY A 186 20.52 1.15 21.27
CA GLY A 186 19.21 1.26 21.91
C GLY A 186 18.02 1.00 20.98
N LEU A 187 18.16 1.27 19.68
CA LEU A 187 17.16 0.92 18.67
C LEU A 187 17.19 -0.58 18.32
N HIS A 188 18.36 -1.21 18.33
CA HIS A 188 18.48 -2.66 18.12
C HIS A 188 17.86 -3.48 19.27
N ASP A 189 17.97 -3.01 20.50
CA ASP A 189 17.38 -3.69 21.68
C ASP A 189 15.85 -3.67 21.67
N PHE A 190 15.24 -2.61 21.13
CA PHE A 190 13.80 -2.51 20.91
C PHE A 190 13.28 -3.54 19.88
N THR A 191 14.14 -3.96 18.94
CA THR A 191 13.80 -4.97 17.93
C THR A 191 14.02 -6.41 18.40
N ARG A 192 14.70 -6.63 19.54
CA ARG A 192 15.08 -7.96 20.04
C ARG A 192 14.17 -8.53 21.14
N HIS A 193 13.16 -7.78 21.59
CA HIS A 193 12.22 -8.28 22.59
C HIS A 193 11.37 -9.43 22.01
N PRO A 194 11.48 -10.67 22.52
CA PRO A 194 10.54 -11.73 22.16
C PRO A 194 9.17 -11.32 22.72
N SER A 195 8.15 -11.40 21.87
CA SER A 195 6.75 -11.23 22.21
C SER A 195 6.43 -11.94 23.54
N ARG A 196 6.17 -11.14 24.59
CA ARG A 196 5.68 -11.62 25.87
C ARG A 196 4.36 -12.35 25.62
N GLN A 197 4.39 -13.68 25.69
CA GLN A 197 3.19 -14.51 25.80
C GLN A 197 2.32 -13.90 26.90
N ALA A 198 1.12 -13.48 26.53
CA ALA A 198 0.10 -13.13 27.51
C ALA A 198 -0.25 -14.43 28.28
N PRO A 199 -0.21 -14.45 29.61
CA PRO A 199 -0.73 -15.59 30.36
C PRO A 199 -2.24 -15.64 30.14
N GLY A 200 -2.73 -16.83 29.79
CA GLY A 200 -4.15 -17.12 29.64
C GLY A 200 -4.89 -16.83 30.93
N ILE A 201 -5.97 -16.07 30.85
CA ILE A 201 -6.92 -15.94 31.94
C ILE A 201 -7.72 -17.24 31.95
N GLU A 202 -7.30 -18.16 32.81
CA GLU A 202 -8.09 -19.30 33.28
C GLU A 202 -9.34 -18.72 33.94
N ARG A 203 -10.50 -18.97 33.33
CA ARG A 203 -11.80 -18.73 33.95
C ARG A 203 -12.10 -19.92 34.84
N ASP A 204 -11.60 -19.86 36.07
CA ASP A 204 -12.09 -20.71 37.14
C ASP A 204 -13.50 -20.30 37.52
N GLY A 205 -14.38 -21.29 37.54
CA GLY A 205 -15.76 -21.16 37.99
C GLY A 205 -15.83 -20.82 39.47
N ILE A 206 -16.79 -19.98 39.81
CA ILE A 206 -17.27 -19.84 41.19
C ILE A 206 -18.79 -19.96 41.12
N GLY A 207 -19.30 -21.04 41.68
CA GLY A 207 -20.71 -21.20 41.99
C GLY A 207 -21.11 -20.36 43.19
N LEU A 208 -22.30 -19.79 43.11
CA LEU A 208 -23.40 -19.84 44.09
C LEU A 208 -24.60 -19.10 43.46
#